data_AF-E2C273-F1
#
_entry.id   AF-E2C273-F1
#
_cell.length_a   1.000
_cell.length_b   1.000
_cell.length_c   1.000
_cell.angle_alpha   90.00
_cell.angle_beta   90.00
_cell.angle_gamma   90.00
#
_symmetry.space_group_name_H-M   'P 1'
#
loop_
_entity.id
_entity.type
_entity.pdbx_description
1 polymer ?
#
loop_
_entity_poly.entity_id
_entity_poly.type
_entity_poly.pdbx_seq_one_letter_code
_entity_poly.pdbx_strand_id
1 'polypeptide(L)'
;NKIIFSDEAHVHLDGLVNRQNCRIWGSENPRVIVEKQMHSQRVTVWYGFWAGGIIGPFFFENAAGQAITVNGARYRDMIIQFFVPKLQDMDVDDMWFQQDSATCHTAR
;
A
#
# COMPACT_ATOMS: atom_id res chain seq x y z
N ASN A 1 -14.51 2.39 -18.22
CA ASN A 1 -13.64 1.64 -17.30
C ASN A 1 -12.37 1.18 -17.99
N LYS A 2 -11.47 2.12 -18.33
CA LYS A 2 -10.15 1.83 -18.93
C LYS A 2 -9.03 2.36 -18.04
N ILE A 3 -9.17 2.22 -16.71
CA ILE A 3 -8.19 2.73 -15.76
C ILE A 3 -7.80 1.59 -14.82
N ILE A 4 -6.50 1.42 -14.64
CA ILE A 4 -5.90 0.64 -13.56
C ILE A 4 -5.49 1.64 -12.49
N PHE A 5 -6.11 1.54 -11.31
CA PHE A 5 -5.72 2.32 -10.14
C PHE A 5 -4.67 1.56 -9.36
N SER A 6 -3.75 2.26 -8.71
CA SER A 6 -2.77 1.66 -7.82
C SER A 6 -2.37 2.59 -6.70
N ASP A 7 -1.92 2.01 -5.59
CA ASP A 7 -1.41 2.75 -4.45
C ASP A 7 -0.54 1.85 -3.55
N GLU A 8 0.24 2.49 -2.68
CA GLU A 8 0.93 1.86 -1.57
C GLU A 8 0.21 2.09 -0.25
N ALA A 9 0.10 1.03 0.55
CA ALA A 9 -0.41 1.14 1.91
C ALA A 9 0.54 0.52 2.92
N HIS A 10 0.55 1.11 4.12
CA HIS A 10 1.15 0.49 5.30
C HIS A 10 0.08 -0.25 6.11
N VAL A 11 0.31 -1.54 6.34
CA VAL A 11 -0.50 -2.36 7.24
C VAL A 11 0.30 -2.62 8.51
N HIS A 12 -0.18 -2.12 9.64
CA HIS A 12 0.46 -2.34 10.94
C HIS A 12 0.03 -3.67 11.53
N LEU A 13 0.99 -4.44 12.06
CA LEU A 13 0.77 -5.77 12.65
C LEU A 13 0.53 -5.71 14.17
N ASP A 14 0.52 -4.51 14.76
CA ASP A 14 0.36 -4.28 16.19
C ASP A 14 -1.10 -4.38 16.69
N GLY A 15 -2.07 -4.59 15.78
CA GLY A 15 -3.48 -4.67 16.12
C GLY A 15 -4.08 -3.36 16.66
N LEU A 16 -3.32 -2.26 16.65
CA LEU A 16 -3.78 -0.98 17.19
C LEU A 16 -4.65 -0.25 16.18
N VAL A 17 -5.89 0.02 16.58
CA VAL A 17 -6.88 0.73 15.77
C VAL A 17 -6.40 2.15 15.49
N ASN A 18 -6.47 2.56 14.22
CA ASN A 18 -6.17 3.93 13.80
C ASN A 18 -6.97 4.93 14.65
N ARG A 19 -6.35 6.05 15.04
CA ARG A 19 -6.99 7.09 15.88
C ARG A 19 -8.28 7.65 15.26
N GLN A 20 -8.38 7.69 13.93
CA GLN A 20 -9.60 8.13 13.26
C GLN A 20 -10.75 7.13 13.38
N ASN A 21 -10.43 5.85 13.58
CA ASN A 21 -11.41 4.76 13.75
C ASN A 21 -11.63 4.39 15.23
N CYS A 22 -10.76 4.83 16.14
CA CYS A 22 -10.87 4.57 17.57
C CYS A 22 -11.68 5.67 18.26
N ARG A 23 -12.99 5.42 18.46
CA ARG A 23 -13.87 6.34 19.20
C ARG A 23 -14.29 5.72 20.52
N ILE A 24 -13.84 6.32 21.62
CA ILE A 24 -14.16 5.91 22.98
C ILE A 24 -15.35 6.73 23.45
N TRP A 25 -16.41 6.06 23.88
CA TRP A 25 -17.63 6.69 24.35
C TRP A 25 -17.78 6.51 25.87
N GLY A 26 -18.39 7.50 26.52
CA GLY A 26 -18.72 7.49 27.94
C GLY A 26 -19.84 8.49 28.22
N SER A 27 -20.52 8.33 29.36
CA SER A 27 -21.53 9.30 29.83
C SER A 27 -20.91 10.66 30.19
N GLU A 28 -19.61 10.69 30.44
CA GLU A 28 -18.79 11.88 30.66
C GLU A 28 -17.51 11.79 29.82
N ASN A 29 -16.77 12.90 29.68
CA ASN A 29 -15.52 12.92 28.91
C ASN A 29 -14.51 11.93 29.52
N PRO A 30 -14.15 10.83 28.83
CA PRO A 30 -13.43 9.72 29.43
C PRO A 30 -11.93 9.99 29.58
N ARG A 31 -11.40 11.12 29.05
CA ARG A 31 -9.98 11.54 29.15
C ARG A 31 -8.96 10.42 28.84
N VAL A 32 -9.31 9.49 27.95
CA VAL A 32 -8.46 8.33 27.66
C VAL A 32 -7.29 8.73 26.78
N ILE A 33 -6.09 8.35 27.22
CA ILE A 33 -4.86 8.42 26.45
C ILE A 33 -4.49 6.98 26.09
N VAL A 34 -4.42 6.70 24.79
CA VAL A 34 -3.93 5.41 24.28
C VAL A 34 -2.52 5.64 23.74
N GLU A 35 -1.53 5.08 24.43
CA GLU A 35 -0.15 5.08 23.95
C GLU A 35 -0.02 4.09 22.79
N LYS A 36 0.67 4.51 21.72
CA LYS A 36 0.99 3.68 20.56
C LYS A 36 2.48 3.72 20.30
N GLN A 37 3.06 2.56 20.02
CA GLN A 37 4.44 2.46 19.58
C GLN A 37 4.62 3.19 18.24
N MET A 38 5.54 4.16 18.20
CA MET A 38 5.80 4.97 17.00
C MET A 38 6.36 4.15 15.83
N HIS A 39 7.07 3.05 16.14
CA HIS A 39 7.69 2.15 15.18
C HIS A 39 7.20 0.72 15.39
N SER A 40 5.88 0.52 15.27
CA SER A 40 5.36 -0.83 15.24
C SER A 40 5.75 -1.56 13.96
N GLN A 41 5.82 -2.90 14.05
CA GLN A 41 6.01 -3.72 12.86
C GLN A 41 4.88 -3.44 11.87
N ARG A 42 5.28 -3.22 10.63
CA ARG A 42 4.37 -2.94 9.52
C ARG A 42 4.86 -3.67 8.28
N VAL A 43 3.93 -3.85 7.36
CA VAL A 43 4.19 -4.29 5.99
C VAL A 43 3.83 -3.13 5.06
N THR A 44 4.67 -2.90 4.05
CA THR A 44 4.34 -1.96 2.97
C THR A 44 3.92 -2.78 1.77
N VAL A 45 2.69 -2.59 1.32
CA VAL A 45 2.11 -3.33 0.21
C VAL A 45 1.76 -2.36 -0.93
N TRP A 46 2.05 -2.78 -2.15
CA TRP A 46 1.48 -2.18 -3.35
C TRP A 46 0.36 -3.08 -3.88
N TYR A 47 -0.72 -2.47 -4.30
CA TYR A 47 -1.80 -3.15 -5.01
C TYR A 47 -2.32 -2.26 -6.14
N GLY A 48 -2.66 -2.90 -7.25
CA GLY A 48 -3.43 -2.33 -8.33
C GLY A 48 -4.82 -2.95 -8.37
N PHE A 49 -5.77 -2.26 -8.99
CA PHE A 49 -7.07 -2.85 -9.33
C PHE A 49 -7.69 -2.14 -10.53
N TRP A 50 -8.60 -2.85 -11.18
CA TRP A 50 -9.43 -2.32 -12.24
C TRP A 50 -10.81 -2.98 -12.20
N ALA A 51 -11.67 -2.68 -13.19
CA ALA A 51 -13.03 -3.21 -13.22
C ALA A 51 -13.11 -4.74 -13.24
N GLY A 52 -12.08 -5.44 -13.72
CA GLY A 52 -12.02 -6.90 -13.77
C GLY A 52 -11.39 -7.58 -12.54
N GLY A 53 -10.84 -6.82 -11.59
CA GLY A 53 -10.29 -7.40 -10.36
C GLY A 53 -9.06 -6.69 -9.80
N ILE A 54 -8.36 -7.39 -8.92
CA ILE A 54 -7.19 -6.90 -8.17
C ILE A 54 -5.90 -7.45 -8.82
N ILE A 55 -4.87 -6.61 -8.88
CA ILE A 55 -3.51 -6.91 -9.35
C ILE A 55 -2.58 -6.74 -8.15
N GLY A 56 -1.97 -7.82 -7.66
CA GLY A 56 -1.20 -7.77 -6.42
C GLY A 56 -1.58 -8.90 -5.46
N PRO A 57 -1.19 -8.80 -4.18
CA PRO A 57 -0.31 -7.77 -3.58
C PRO A 57 1.17 -7.95 -3.93
N PHE A 58 1.92 -6.84 -3.94
CA PHE A 58 3.39 -6.87 -3.89
C PHE A 58 3.89 -6.33 -2.55
N PHE A 59 4.73 -7.09 -1.86
CA PHE A 59 5.25 -6.71 -0.55
C PHE A 59 6.65 -6.13 -0.67
N PHE A 60 6.83 -4.89 -0.21
CA PHE A 60 8.15 -4.29 -0.06
C PHE A 60 8.75 -4.73 1.27
N GLU A 61 9.45 -5.86 1.26
CA GLU A 61 10.10 -6.44 2.43
C GLU A 61 11.54 -6.92 2.14
N ASN A 62 12.34 -7.05 3.20
CA ASN A 62 13.66 -7.69 3.12
C ASN A 62 13.56 -9.22 3.30
N ALA A 63 14.68 -9.92 3.23
CA ALA A 63 14.73 -11.38 3.42
C ALA A 63 14.24 -11.87 4.80
N ALA A 64 14.12 -10.97 5.78
CA ALA A 64 13.57 -11.26 7.11
C ALA A 64 12.08 -10.89 7.23
N GLY A 65 11.40 -10.54 6.14
CA GLY A 65 9.97 -10.15 6.11
C GLY A 65 9.70 -8.77 6.73
N GLN A 66 10.72 -7.92 6.87
CA GLN A 66 10.55 -6.58 7.43
C GLN A 66 10.30 -5.56 6.33
N ALA A 67 9.33 -4.67 6.52
CA ALA A 67 9.05 -3.61 5.56
C ALA A 67 10.28 -2.76 5.24
N ILE A 68 10.50 -2.53 3.95
CA ILE A 68 11.54 -1.63 3.45
C ILE A 68 10.92 -0.38 2.84
N THR A 69 11.69 0.72 2.85
CA THR A 69 11.28 1.97 2.22
C THR A 69 11.13 1.80 0.71
N VAL A 70 10.00 2.25 0.15
CA VAL A 70 9.79 2.34 -1.29
C VAL A 70 10.59 3.53 -1.82
N ASN A 71 11.49 3.27 -2.75
CA ASN A 71 12.27 4.30 -3.45
C ASN A 71 12.13 4.09 -4.96
N GLY A 72 12.60 5.04 -5.77
CA GLY A 72 12.44 4.97 -7.23
C GLY A 72 12.97 3.67 -7.85
N ALA A 73 14.14 3.18 -7.40
CA ALA A 73 14.70 1.94 -7.90
C ALA A 73 13.82 0.73 -7.56
N ARG A 74 13.41 0.59 -6.29
CA ARG A 74 12.55 -0.51 -5.83
C ARG A 74 11.17 -0.47 -6.46
N TYR A 75 10.61 0.72 -6.63
CA TYR A 75 9.33 0.91 -7.30
C TYR A 75 9.43 0.52 -8.78
N ARG A 76 10.46 0.97 -9.49
CA ARG A 76 10.72 0.56 -10.87
C ARG A 76 10.91 -0.95 -10.99
N ASP A 77 11.67 -1.56 -10.08
CA ASP A 77 11.88 -3.01 -10.07
C ASP A 77 10.56 -3.75 -9.85
N MET A 78 9.69 -3.27 -8.95
CA MET A 78 8.33 -3.80 -8.78
C MET A 78 7.52 -3.67 -10.08
N ILE A 79 7.55 -2.51 -10.74
CA ILE A 79 6.82 -2.31 -12.00
C ILE A 79 7.28 -3.30 -13.08
N ILE A 80 8.59 -3.45 -13.28
CA ILE A 80 9.16 -4.27 -14.36
C ILE A 80 9.07 -5.76 -14.05
N GLN A 81 9.36 -6.17 -12.82
CA GLN A 81 9.50 -7.58 -12.45
C GLN A 81 8.21 -8.21 -11.95
N PHE A 82 7.24 -7.41 -11.50
CA PHE A 82 5.98 -7.90 -10.95
C PHE A 82 4.76 -7.37 -11.71
N PHE A 83 4.58 -6.06 -11.82
CA PHE A 83 3.34 -5.49 -12.37
C PHE A 83 3.18 -5.77 -13.87
N VAL A 84 4.16 -5.41 -14.69
CA VAL A 84 4.09 -5.61 -16.15
C VAL A 84 3.90 -7.09 -16.53
N PRO A 85 4.62 -8.07 -15.94
CA PRO A 85 4.35 -9.48 -16.17
C PRO A 85 2.91 -9.89 -15.82
N LYS A 86 2.33 -9.35 -14.73
CA LYS A 86 0.93 -9.64 -14.37
C LYS A 86 -0.07 -9.15 -15.41
N LEU A 87 0.22 -8.05 -16.12
CA LEU A 87 -0.65 -7.54 -17.18
C LEU A 87 -0.70 -8.48 -18.40
N GLN A 88 0.36 -9.25 -18.66
CA GLN A 88 0.41 -10.15 -19.82
C GLN A 88 -0.62 -11.28 -19.75
N ASP A 89 -1.03 -11.67 -18.55
CA ASP A 89 -2.05 -12.69 -18.32
C ASP A 89 -3.48 -12.11 -18.30
N MET A 90 -3.65 -10.81 -18.59
CA MET A 90 -4.89 -10.08 -18.41
C MET A 90 -5.31 -9.35 -19.69
N ASP A 91 -6.62 -9.30 -19.96
CA ASP A 91 -7.19 -8.51 -21.06
C ASP A 91 -7.32 -7.04 -20.65
N VAL A 92 -6.18 -6.38 -20.48
CA VAL A 92 -6.03 -4.99 -20.00
C VAL A 92 -5.31 -4.10 -21.01
N ASP A 93 -5.34 -4.51 -22.28
CA ASP A 93 -4.83 -3.73 -23.39
C ASP A 93 -5.55 -2.37 -23.49
N ASP A 94 -4.82 -1.33 -23.87
CA ASP A 94 -5.34 0.04 -24.03
C ASP A 94 -5.97 0.62 -22.73
N MET A 95 -5.42 0.24 -21.57
CA MET A 95 -5.79 0.81 -20.28
C MET A 95 -4.80 1.89 -19.80
N TRP A 96 -5.34 2.90 -19.13
CA TRP A 96 -4.57 3.96 -18.48
C TRP A 96 -4.12 3.50 -17.10
N PHE A 97 -2.82 3.59 -16.83
CA PHE A 97 -2.27 3.35 -15.51
C PHE A 97 -2.29 4.64 -14.67
N GLN A 98 -2.96 4.60 -13.51
CA GLN A 98 -3.06 5.70 -12.57
C GLN A 98 -2.27 5.37 -11.30
N GLN A 99 -1.45 6.33 -10.89
CA GLN A 99 -0.71 6.38 -9.63
C GLN A 99 -0.70 7.83 -9.11
N ASP A 100 -0.37 8.02 -7.84
CA ASP A 100 -0.22 9.35 -7.26
C ASP A 100 1.13 10.00 -7.68
N SER A 101 1.39 11.21 -7.18
CA SER A 101 2.62 11.94 -7.47
C SER A 101 3.74 11.71 -6.44
N ALA A 102 3.79 10.55 -5.77
CA ALA A 102 4.87 10.25 -4.84
C ALA A 102 6.25 10.34 -5.52
N THR A 103 7.27 10.74 -4.78
CA THR A 103 8.62 11.01 -5.34
C THR A 103 9.22 9.80 -6.04
N CYS A 104 8.90 8.58 -5.62
CA CYS A 104 9.35 7.35 -6.27
C CYS A 104 8.71 7.11 -7.64
N HIS A 105 7.52 7.67 -7.90
CA HIS A 105 6.77 7.48 -9.15
C HIS A 105 7.29 8.35 -10.30
N THR A 106 8.01 9.41 -9.97
CA THR A 106 8.61 10.34 -10.95
C THR A 106 10.15 10.27 -10.98
N ALA A 107 10.73 9.26 -10.32
CA ALA A 107 12.16 9.03 -10.33
C ALA A 107 12.64 8.56 -11.71
N ARG A 108 13.91 8.84 -12.04
CA ARG A 108 14.51 8.53 -13.34
C ARG A 108 14.91 7.06 -13.50
#